data_AF-A0A285MW56-F1
#
_entry.id   AF-A0A285MW56-F1
#
_cell.length_a   1.000
_cell.length_b   1.000
_cell.length_c   1.000
_cell.angle_alpha   90.00
_cell.angle_beta   90.00
_cell.angle_gamma   90.00
#
_symmetry.space_group_name_H-M   'P 1'
#
loop_
_entity.id
_entity.type
_entity.pdbx_description
1 polymer ?
#
loop_
_entity_poly.entity_id
_entity_poly.type
_entity_poly.pdbx_seq_one_letter_code
_entity_poly.pdbx_strand_id
1 'polypeptide(L)'
;MNTMEPLSEELKDNQYYVNLLDVLIEENDQEMKHRLQKADTYAQFVNEQAGILMDETIDYIREHSVDFQIASSRVLDGWRDRMFS
;
A
#
# COMPACT_ATOMS: atom_id res chain seq x y z
N MET A 1 -15.27 21.78 -6.24
CA MET A 1 -15.23 20.31 -6.04
C MET A 1 -14.44 20.08 -4.77
N ASN A 2 -15.06 19.46 -3.77
CA ASN A 2 -14.38 19.09 -2.53
C ASN A 2 -13.46 17.91 -2.85
N THR A 3 -12.15 18.11 -2.77
CA THR A 3 -11.14 17.07 -2.97
C THR A 3 -11.36 15.84 -2.06
N MET A 4 -12.09 15.99 -0.95
CA MET A 4 -12.41 14.92 0.01
C MET A 4 -13.40 13.86 -0.48
N GLU A 5 -14.32 14.16 -1.39
CA GLU A 5 -15.32 13.16 -1.85
C GLU A 5 -14.69 12.00 -2.64
N PRO A 6 -13.88 12.24 -3.69
CA PRO A 6 -13.19 11.16 -4.41
C PRO A 6 -12.13 10.46 -3.55
N LEU A 7 -11.46 11.19 -2.64
CA LEU A 7 -10.57 10.60 -1.65
C LEU A 7 -11.29 9.56 -0.78
N SER A 8 -12.56 9.79 -0.42
CA SER A 8 -13.29 8.88 0.47
C SER A 8 -13.63 7.52 -0.14
N GLU A 9 -13.76 7.41 -1.47
CA GLU A 9 -14.05 6.13 -2.13
C GLU A 9 -12.78 5.31 -2.34
N GLU A 10 -11.70 5.94 -2.80
CA GLU A 10 -10.40 5.28 -2.98
C GLU A 10 -9.76 4.87 -1.64
N LEU A 11 -9.99 5.65 -0.58
CA LEU A 11 -9.55 5.31 0.77
C LEU A 11 -10.49 4.32 1.48
N LYS A 12 -11.74 4.16 1.07
CA LYS A 12 -12.64 3.21 1.76
C LYS A 12 -12.29 1.76 1.47
N ASP A 13 -11.57 1.51 0.38
CA ASP A 13 -11.24 0.16 -0.04
C ASP A 13 -9.73 -0.07 0.00
N ASN A 14 -9.28 -0.70 1.09
CA ASN A 14 -7.90 -1.17 1.25
C ASN A 14 -7.47 -2.14 0.12
N GLN A 15 -8.42 -2.62 -0.69
CA GLN A 15 -8.20 -3.49 -1.83
C GLN A 15 -7.21 -2.92 -2.86
N TYR A 16 -7.12 -1.58 -3.00
CA TYR A 16 -6.12 -0.96 -3.88
C TYR A 16 -4.70 -1.40 -3.51
N TYR A 17 -4.31 -1.18 -2.25
CA TYR A 17 -2.98 -1.54 -1.77
C TYR A 17 -2.80 -3.04 -1.66
N VAL A 18 -3.84 -3.80 -1.27
CA VAL A 18 -3.77 -5.27 -1.23
C VAL A 18 -3.39 -5.84 -2.60
N ASN A 19 -4.06 -5.40 -3.67
CA ASN A 19 -3.77 -5.87 -5.03
C ASN A 19 -2.37 -5.47 -5.48
N LEU A 20 -1.99 -4.22 -5.22
CA LEU A 20 -0.70 -3.70 -5.64
C LEU A 20 0.45 -4.42 -4.93
N LEU A 21 0.33 -4.66 -3.62
CA LEU A 21 1.34 -5.35 -2.84
C LEU A 21 1.51 -6.80 -3.28
N ASP A 22 0.42 -7.51 -3.60
CA ASP A 22 0.51 -8.88 -4.09
C ASP A 22 1.35 -8.98 -5.38
N VAL A 23 1.14 -8.03 -6.30
CA VAL A 23 1.91 -7.93 -7.55
C VAL A 23 3.36 -7.55 -7.26
N LEU A 24 3.60 -6.53 -6.45
CA LEU A 24 4.96 -6.06 -6.15
C LEU A 24 5.81 -7.15 -5.48
N ILE A 25 5.24 -7.89 -4.53
CA ILE A 25 5.95 -9.00 -3.88
C ILE A 25 6.21 -10.12 -4.87
N GLU A 26 5.25 -10.47 -5.74
CA GLU A 26 5.45 -11.49 -6.76
C GLU A 26 6.53 -11.12 -7.78
N GLU A 27 6.65 -9.84 -8.16
CA GLU A 27 7.65 -9.37 -9.12
C GLU A 27 9.06 -9.23 -8.52
N ASN A 28 9.17 -8.86 -7.24
CA ASN A 28 10.46 -8.49 -6.62
C ASN A 28 11.01 -9.57 -5.67
N ASP A 29 10.16 -10.33 -4.97
CA ASP A 29 10.59 -11.37 -4.03
C ASP A 29 9.59 -12.54 -3.93
N GLN A 30 9.60 -13.41 -4.95
CA GLN A 30 8.80 -14.65 -4.94
C GLN A 30 9.16 -15.57 -3.76
N GLU A 31 10.40 -15.56 -3.29
CA GLU A 31 10.79 -16.37 -2.13
C GLU A 31 10.08 -15.90 -0.87
N MET A 32 9.96 -14.60 -0.65
CA MET A 32 9.17 -14.02 0.44
C MET A 32 7.71 -14.45 0.35
N LYS A 33 7.09 -14.35 -0.83
CA LYS A 33 5.71 -14.84 -1.06
C LYS A 33 5.58 -16.29 -0.62
N HIS A 34 6.48 -17.16 -1.07
CA HIS A 34 6.48 -18.58 -0.71
C HIS A 34 6.72 -18.83 0.79
N ARG A 35 7.65 -18.11 1.43
CA ARG A 35 7.92 -18.24 2.88
C ARG A 35 6.68 -17.88 3.70
N LEU A 36 6.02 -16.77 3.37
CA LEU A 36 4.81 -16.31 4.06
C LEU A 36 3.60 -17.21 3.79
N GLN A 37 3.44 -17.71 2.56
CA GLN A 37 2.38 -18.67 2.24
C GLN A 37 2.56 -19.99 2.98
N LYS A 38 3.80 -20.49 3.11
CA LYS A 38 4.10 -21.70 3.89
C LYS A 38 3.76 -21.54 5.38
N ALA A 39 3.87 -20.31 5.89
CA ALA A 39 3.48 -19.97 7.25
C ALA A 39 1.98 -19.65 7.41
N ASP A 40 1.21 -19.64 6.32
CA ASP A 40 -0.19 -19.21 6.27
C ASP A 40 -0.41 -17.75 6.75
N THR A 41 0.63 -16.91 6.63
CA THR A 41 0.60 -15.50 7.08
C THR A 41 0.61 -14.49 5.94
N TYR A 42 0.66 -14.96 4.68
CA TYR A 42 0.78 -14.06 3.53
C TYR A 42 -0.40 -13.08 3.41
N ALA A 43 -1.63 -13.59 3.52
CA ALA A 43 -2.83 -12.74 3.46
C ALA A 43 -2.85 -11.71 4.60
N GLN A 44 -2.47 -12.12 5.81
CA GLN A 44 -2.35 -11.22 6.94
C GLN A 44 -1.30 -10.13 6.69
N PHE A 45 -0.11 -10.53 6.24
CA PHE A 45 0.98 -9.60 5.92
C PHE A 45 0.53 -8.54 4.90
N VAL A 46 -0.07 -8.97 3.78
CA VAL A 46 -0.52 -8.05 2.73
C VAL A 46 -1.58 -7.08 3.26
N ASN A 47 -2.55 -7.56 4.06
CA ASN A 47 -3.59 -6.70 4.62
C ASN A 47 -3.03 -5.68 5.64
N GLU A 48 -2.08 -6.10 6.48
CA GLU A 48 -1.42 -5.22 7.44
C GLU A 48 -0.61 -4.14 6.74
N GLN A 49 0.21 -4.52 5.75
CA GLN A 49 0.97 -3.56 4.96
C GLN A 49 0.06 -2.60 4.18
N ALA A 50 -1.03 -3.11 3.61
CA ALA A 50 -2.00 -2.28 2.89
C ALA A 50 -2.62 -1.21 3.81
N GLY A 51 -2.99 -1.58 5.04
CA GLY A 51 -3.49 -0.63 6.04
C GLY A 51 -2.45 0.44 6.41
N ILE A 52 -1.20 0.04 6.61
CA ILE A 52 -0.10 0.99 6.89
C ILE A 52 0.09 1.98 5.74
N LEU A 53 0.12 1.50 4.49
CA LEU A 53 0.30 2.38 3.33
C LEU A 53 -0.87 3.34 3.18
N MET A 54 -2.08 2.89 3.47
CA MET A 54 -3.26 3.74 3.42
C MET A 54 -3.19 4.86 4.46
N ASP A 55 -2.83 4.54 5.70
CA ASP A 55 -2.65 5.54 6.77
C ASP A 55 -1.52 6.52 6.42
N GLU A 56 -0.35 6.01 5.99
CA GLU A 56 0.79 6.84 5.56
C GLU A 56 0.41 7.76 4.39
N THR A 57 -0.43 7.28 3.46
CA THR A 57 -0.92 8.07 2.31
C THR A 57 -1.86 9.18 2.76
N ILE A 58 -2.79 8.89 3.66
CA ILE A 58 -3.72 9.88 4.22
C ILE A 58 -2.94 10.98 4.94
N ASP A 59 -1.95 10.60 5.75
CA ASP A 59 -1.14 11.55 6.49
C ASP A 59 -0.32 12.42 5.53
N TYR A 60 0.29 11.83 4.50
CA TYR A 60 1.02 12.59 3.48
C TYR A 60 0.11 13.59 2.73
N ILE A 61 -1.12 13.21 2.39
CA ILE A 61 -2.10 14.11 1.76
C ILE A 61 -2.44 15.28 2.68
N ARG A 62 -2.65 15.02 3.97
CA ARG A 62 -2.96 16.06 4.96
C ARG A 62 -1.80 17.04 5.15
N GLU A 63 -0.57 16.52 5.19
CA GLU A 63 0.63 17.33 5.40
C GLU A 63 0.99 18.17 4.18
N HIS A 64 0.87 17.61 2.98
CA HIS A 64 1.37 18.22 1.75
C HIS A 64 0.28 18.81 0.85
N SER A 65 -0.99 18.58 1.16
CA SER A 65 -2.15 19.02 0.34
C SER A 65 -2.04 18.60 -1.13
N VAL A 66 -1.54 17.38 -1.36
CA VAL A 66 -1.41 16.77 -2.70
C VAL A 66 -2.55 15.80 -2.97
N ASP A 67 -2.69 15.37 -4.23
CA ASP A 67 -3.63 14.31 -4.58
C ASP A 67 -3.18 12.92 -4.12
N PHE A 68 -4.12 11.97 -4.14
CA PHE A 68 -3.88 10.58 -3.75
C PHE A 68 -2.79 9.91 -4.57
N GLN A 69 -2.75 10.14 -5.89
CA GLN A 69 -1.79 9.46 -6.77
C GLN A 69 -0.35 9.85 -6.43
N ILE A 70 -0.09 11.14 -6.19
CA ILE A 70 1.22 11.64 -5.80
C ILE A 70 1.62 11.10 -4.42
N ALA A 71 0.70 11.16 -3.44
CA ALA A 71 0.97 10.67 -2.09
C ALA A 71 1.22 9.15 -2.06
N SER A 72 0.35 8.38 -2.70
CA SER A 72 0.43 6.93 -2.84
C SER A 72 1.75 6.51 -3.48
N SER A 73 2.11 7.10 -4.63
CA SER A 73 3.39 6.81 -5.30
C SER A 73 4.57 7.05 -4.37
N ARG A 74 4.56 8.15 -3.62
CA ARG A 74 5.67 8.50 -2.72
C ARG A 74 5.81 7.53 -1.56
N VAL A 75 4.69 7.14 -0.97
CA VAL A 75 4.62 6.18 0.15
C VAL A 75 5.02 4.77 -0.33
N LEU A 76 4.55 4.36 -1.50
CA LEU A 76 4.89 3.09 -2.13
C LEU A 76 6.37 2.95 -2.44
N ASP A 77 7.01 4.00 -2.99
CA ASP A 77 8.45 3.98 -3.25
C ASP A 77 9.23 3.74 -1.95
N GLY A 78 8.86 4.46 -0.87
CA GLY A 78 9.49 4.29 0.44
C GLY A 78 9.25 2.90 1.05
N TRP A 79 8.07 2.31 0.84
CA TRP A 79 7.80 0.93 1.25
C TRP A 79 8.62 -0.07 0.44
N ARG A 80 8.68 0.08 -0.87
CA ARG A 80 9.44 -0.81 -1.76
C ARG A 80 10.92 -0.85 -1.38
N ASP A 81 11.51 0.33 -1.14
CA ASP A 81 12.90 0.44 -0.70
C ASP A 81 13.13 -0.24 0.65
N ARG A 82 12.20 -0.11 1.61
CA ARG A 82 12.29 -0.81 2.91
C ARG A 82 12.22 -2.33 2.80
N MET A 83 11.48 -2.84 1.82
CA MET A 83 11.17 -4.27 1.70
C MET A 83 12.17 -5.06 0.85
N PHE A 84 12.73 -4.43 -0.18
CA PHE A 84 13.52 -5.14 -1.19
C PHE A 84 14.94 -4.61 -1.39
N SER A 85 15.37 -3.58 -0.64
CA SER A 85 16.77 -3.11 -0.61
C SER A 85 17.60 -3.83 0.44
#